data_AF-A0A1B9SIA6-F1
#
_entry.id   AF-A0A1B9SIA6-F1
#
_cell.length_a   1.000
_cell.length_b   1.000
_cell.length_c   1.000
_cell.angle_alpha   90.00
_cell.angle_beta   90.00
_cell.angle_gamma   90.00
#
_symmetry.space_group_name_H-M   'P 1'
#
loop_
_entity.id
_entity.type
_entity.pdbx_description
1 polymer ?
#
loop_
_entity_poly.entity_id
_entity_poly.type
_entity_poly.pdbx_seq_one_letter_code
_entity_poly.pdbx_strand_id
1 'polypeptide(L)' 'MSEEKQSLSVVVRSDDKGHWVEWNNYGATGSLGPYQTEKMSADVRTAKEREFTQNAGHIDDA' A
#
# COMPACT_ATOMS: atom_id res chain seq x y z
N MET A 1 1.82 24.63 -11.55
CA MET A 1 2.09 23.19 -11.55
C MET A 1 1.14 22.59 -10.54
N SER A 2 0.17 21.80 -10.99
CA SER A 2 -0.94 21.32 -10.18
C SER A 2 -0.39 20.58 -8.96
N GLU A 3 -0.67 21.09 -7.77
CA GLU A 3 -0.55 20.36 -6.52
C GLU A 3 -1.62 19.26 -6.54
N GLU A 4 -1.39 18.23 -7.36
CA GLU A 4 -2.11 16.98 -7.27
C GLU A 4 -1.75 16.45 -5.89
N LYS A 5 -2.62 16.72 -4.91
CA LYS A 5 -2.51 16.20 -3.55
C LYS A 5 -2.27 14.71 -3.69
N GLN A 6 -1.02 14.27 -3.52
CA GLN A 6 -0.63 12.88 -3.68
C GLN A 6 -1.23 12.10 -2.52
N SER A 7 -2.51 11.75 -2.69
CA SER A 7 -3.30 11.01 -1.72
C SER A 7 -2.79 9.59 -1.63
N LEU A 8 -2.73 9.07 -0.40
CA LEU A 8 -2.49 7.67 -0.14
C LEU A 8 -3.40 6.80 -1.01
N SER A 9 -2.82 5.88 -1.76
CA SER A 9 -3.54 4.83 -2.48
C SER A 9 -2.84 3.50 -2.28
N VAL A 10 -3.64 2.44 -2.08
CA VAL A 10 -3.16 1.06 -2.00
C VAL A 10 -4.15 0.22 -2.79
N VAL A 11 -3.69 -0.45 -3.84
CA VAL A 11 -4.53 -1.20 -4.78
C VAL A 11 -3.99 -2.62 -4.94
N VAL A 12 -4.91 -3.56 -5.20
CA VAL A 12 -4.53 -4.93 -5.58
C VAL A 12 -4.63 -5.05 -7.09
N ARG A 13 -3.54 -5.48 -7.71
CA ARG A 13 -3.49 -5.86 -9.12
C ARG A 13 -3.28 -7.36 -9.23
N SER A 14 -4.01 -8.00 -10.13
CA SER A 14 -3.92 -9.44 -10.36
C SER A 14 -3.54 -9.71 -11.82
N ASP A 15 -2.65 -10.68 -12.03
CA ASP A 15 -2.35 -11.22 -13.35
C ASP A 15 -2.10 -12.74 -13.25
N ASP A 16 -1.77 -13.40 -14.37
CA ASP A 16 -1.59 -14.86 -14.43
C ASP A 16 -0.48 -15.38 -13.50
N LYS A 17 0.40 -14.51 -13.01
CA LYS A 17 1.51 -14.84 -12.10
C LYS A 17 1.17 -14.58 -10.63
N GLY A 18 -0.02 -14.05 -10.32
CA GLY A 18 -0.51 -13.88 -8.93
C GLY A 18 -1.16 -12.53 -8.65
N HIS A 19 -1.02 -12.05 -7.41
CA HIS A 19 -1.60 -10.80 -6.94
C HIS A 19 -0.54 -9.88 -6.32
N TRP A 20 -0.56 -8.60 -6.65
CA TRP A 20 0.36 -7.58 -6.13
C TRP A 20 -0.42 -6.49 -5.41
N VAL A 21 0.18 -5.98 -4.34
CA VAL A 21 -0.29 -4.80 -3.63
C VAL A 21 0.59 -3.63 -4.04
N GLU A 22 0.07 -2.75 -4.87
CA GLU A 22 0.74 -1.53 -5.33
C GLU A 22 0.28 -0.35 -4.47
N TRP A 23 1.19 0.55 -4.11
CA TRP A 23 0.87 1.70 -3.27
C TRP A 23 1.58 2.97 -3.69
N ASN A 24 0.95 4.10 -3.38
CA ASN A 24 1.52 5.45 -3.43
C ASN A 24 1.20 6.16 -2.11
N ASN A 25 2.22 6.69 -1.44
CA ASN A 25 2.09 7.48 -0.23
C ASN A 25 2.92 8.76 -0.38
N TYR A 26 2.29 9.89 -0.68
CA TYR A 26 2.94 11.20 -0.80
C TYR A 26 4.24 11.18 -1.64
N GLY A 27 4.21 10.48 -2.77
CA GLY A 27 5.33 10.43 -3.72
C GLY A 27 6.26 9.23 -3.54
N ALA A 28 6.18 8.50 -2.42
CA ALA A 28 6.78 7.18 -2.31
C ALA A 28 5.86 6.13 -2.96
N THR A 29 6.40 5.28 -3.83
CA THR A 29 5.64 4.21 -4.48
C THR A 29 6.32 2.86 -4.26
N GLY A 30 5.53 1.79 -4.30
CA GLY A 30 6.07 0.44 -4.17
C GLY A 30 5.07 -0.65 -4.51
N SER A 31 5.56 -1.88 -4.59
CA SER A 31 4.77 -3.07 -4.87
C SER A 31 5.21 -4.22 -3.96
N LEU A 32 4.24 -4.97 -3.45
CA LEU A 32 4.45 -6.18 -2.66
C LEU A 32 3.77 -7.37 -3.34
N GLY A 33 4.47 -8.50 -3.46
CA GLY A 33 3.96 -9.71 -4.11
C GLY A 33 5.02 -10.38 -4.99
N PRO A 34 4.62 -11.39 -5.81
CA PRO A 34 3.27 -11.92 -5.94
C PRO A 34 2.77 -12.69 -4.72
N TYR A 35 1.48 -12.57 -4.45
CA TYR A 35 0.73 -13.43 -3.55
C TYR A 35 -0.04 -14.49 -4.34
N GLN A 36 -0.15 -15.69 -3.76
CA GLN A 36 -0.79 -16.83 -4.40
C GLN A 36 -2.32 -16.72 -4.47
N THR A 37 -2.93 -15.97 -3.55
CA THR A 37 -4.39 -15.83 -3.48
C THR A 37 -4.78 -14.37 -3.27
N GLU A 38 -5.96 -14.01 -3.79
CA GLU A 38 -6.52 -12.67 -3.61
C GLU A 38 -6.65 -12.31 -2.12
N LYS A 39 -7.01 -13.29 -1.28
CA LYS A 39 -7.11 -13.10 0.17
C LYS A 39 -5.78 -12.64 0.78
N MET A 40 -4.64 -13.27 0.40
CA MET A 40 -3.33 -12.86 0.90
C MET A 40 -2.98 -11.43 0.49
N SER A 41 -3.23 -11.06 -0.77
CA SER A 41 -3.05 -9.68 -1.22
C SER A 41 -3.99 -8.69 -0.52
N ALA A 42 -5.22 -9.08 -0.20
CA ALA A 42 -6.19 -8.25 0.52
C ALA A 42 -5.79 -8.03 1.98
N ASP A 43 -5.29 -9.07 2.66
CA ASP A 43 -4.77 -8.96 4.02
C ASP A 43 -3.57 -8.00 4.05
N VAL A 44 -2.65 -8.11 3.08
CA VAL A 44 -1.49 -7.21 2.95
C VAL A 44 -1.89 -5.79 2.60
N ARG A 45 -2.84 -5.60 1.68
CA ARG A 45 -3.41 -4.29 1.37
C ARG A 45 -3.94 -3.63 2.64
N THR A 46 -4.73 -4.35 3.42
CA THR A 46 -5.31 -3.85 4.68
C THR A 46 -4.22 -3.46 5.69
N ALA A 47 -3.17 -4.28 5.82
CA ALA A 47 -2.04 -3.98 6.68
C ALA A 47 -1.29 -2.72 6.21
N LYS A 48 -1.09 -2.57 4.90
CA LYS A 48 -0.40 -1.43 4.30
C LYS A 48 -1.20 -0.12 4.41
N GLU A 49 -2.52 -0.19 4.22
CA GLU A 49 -3.42 0.95 4.48
C GLU A 49 -3.37 1.37 5.95
N ARG A 50 -3.34 0.42 6.89
CA ARG A 50 -3.16 0.73 8.32
C ARG A 50 -1.79 1.33 8.64
N GLU A 51 -0.71 0.79 8.08
CA GLU A 51 0.65 1.35 8.25
C GLU A 51 0.66 2.84 7.90
N PHE A 52 0.11 3.22 6.76
CA PHE A 52 0.14 4.62 6.30
C PHE A 52 -0.86 5.54 7.00
N THR A 53 -1.98 5.01 7.52
CA THR A 53 -3.02 5.82 8.18
C THR A 53 -2.87 5.89 9.70
N GLN A 54 -2.34 4.84 10.32
CA GLN A 54 -2.28 4.69 11.78
C GLN A 54 -0.86 4.89 12.35
N ASN A 55 0.18 4.64 11.56
CA ASN A 55 1.57 4.82 12.01
C ASN A 55 2.16 6.20 11.68
N ALA A 56 1.37 7.11 11.10
CA ALA A 56 1.79 8.46 10.69
C ALA A 56 2.14 9.41 11.86
N GLY A 57 2.19 8.93 13.10
CA GLY A 57 2.48 9.75 14.29
C GLY A 57 2.99 8.98 15.51
N HIS A 58 3.60 7.80 15.34
CA HIS A 58 4.02 6.94 16.46
C HIS A 58 5.52 6.60 16.47
N ILE A 59 6.37 7.41 15.83
CA ILE A 59 7.81 7.42 16.14
C ILE A 59 8.09 8.66 17.00
N ASP A 60 7.51 8.70 18.20
CA ASP A 60 8.09 9.46 19.29
C ASP A 60 9.12 8.52 19.94
N ASP A 61 10.39 8.77 19.61
CA ASP A 61 11.57 8.15 20.22
C ASP A 61 11.53 8.43 21.74
N ALA A 62 11.43 7.37 22.54
CA ALA A 62 11.48 7.45 24.00
C ALA A 62 12.86 7.02 24.52
#